data_AF-A0A737LSH4-F1
#
_entry.id   AF-A0A737LSH4-F1
#
_cell.length_a   1.000
_cell.length_b   1.000
_cell.length_c   1.000
_cell.angle_alpha   90.00
_cell.angle_beta   90.00
_cell.angle_gamma   90.00
#
_symmetry.space_group_name_H-M   'P 1'
#
loop_
_entity.id
_entity.type
_entity.pdbx_description
1 polymer ?
#
loop_
_entity_poly.entity_id
_entity_poly.type
_entity_poly.pdbx_seq_one_letter_code
_entity_poly.pdbx_strand_id
1 'polypeptide(L)'
;VLIGDELVITGWVEATPVRYDSRSVSTGIAGRSLTADLIDCAAEPTQFNGRSLVQIAQALAAPFGIEVVNSGAPSGVIPDVQPDHGETVIEVINKILGQQQALAYDDPHGRLVIGGIGSTRAHTALVLGENILSCDTEKSIRERFSVYQVAGQRAGNDDDFGEATTT
;
A
#
# COMPACT_ATOMS: atom_id res chain seq x y z
N VAL A 1 -0.54 -11.93 -16.30
CA VAL A 1 -0.79 -13.38 -16.06
C VAL A 1 -2.28 -13.61 -16.05
N LEU A 2 -2.73 -14.64 -16.77
CA LEU A 2 -4.13 -15.07 -16.81
C LEU A 2 -4.27 -16.44 -16.13
N ILE A 3 -5.39 -16.69 -15.47
CA ILE A 3 -5.82 -18.03 -15.06
C ILE A 3 -7.09 -18.35 -15.85
N GLY A 4 -7.00 -19.27 -16.81
CA GLY A 4 -8.02 -19.37 -17.85
C GLY A 4 -8.06 -18.06 -18.65
N ASP A 5 -9.25 -17.47 -18.75
CA ASP A 5 -9.47 -16.18 -19.42
C ASP A 5 -9.47 -14.99 -18.44
N GLU A 6 -9.32 -15.24 -17.14
CA GLU A 6 -9.36 -14.20 -16.10
C GLU A 6 -7.99 -13.57 -15.88
N LEU A 7 -7.92 -12.24 -15.93
CA LEU A 7 -6.71 -11.48 -15.62
C LEU A 7 -6.49 -11.44 -14.12
N VAL A 8 -5.32 -11.91 -13.69
CA VAL A 8 -4.95 -11.98 -12.26
C VAL A 8 -3.90 -10.95 -11.87
N ILE A 9 -2.97 -10.63 -12.78
CA ILE A 9 -1.96 -9.60 -12.53
C ILE A 9 -1.41 -9.06 -13.85
N THR A 10 -1.14 -7.75 -13.87
CA THR A 10 -0.45 -7.03 -14.94
C THR A 10 0.78 -6.36 -14.35
N GLY A 11 1.93 -6.52 -15.00
CA GLY A 11 3.18 -6.06 -14.41
C GLY A 11 4.40 -6.39 -15.24
N TRP A 12 5.56 -6.30 -14.60
CA TRP A 12 6.87 -6.45 -15.21
C TRP A 12 7.44 -7.85 -14.99
N VAL A 13 8.19 -8.34 -15.98
CA VAL A 13 9.10 -9.48 -15.80
C VAL A 13 10.42 -8.95 -15.29
N GLU A 14 10.79 -9.30 -14.07
CA GLU A 14 11.99 -8.78 -13.40
C GLU A 14 13.15 -9.77 -13.45
N ALA A 15 12.86 -11.07 -13.48
CA ALA A 15 13.89 -12.10 -13.57
C ALA A 15 13.44 -13.31 -14.37
N THR A 16 14.39 -13.92 -15.08
CA THR A 16 14.18 -15.15 -15.86
C THR A 16 15.23 -16.20 -15.49
N PRO A 17 15.20 -16.74 -14.25
CA PRO A 17 16.23 -17.65 -13.79
C PRO A 17 16.26 -18.93 -14.64
N VAL A 18 17.46 -19.35 -15.02
CA VAL A 18 17.73 -20.63 -15.68
C VAL A 18 18.65 -21.44 -14.79
N ARG A 19 18.27 -22.69 -14.51
CA ARG A 19 19.04 -23.65 -13.72
C ARG A 19 19.14 -24.94 -14.50
N TYR A 20 20.30 -25.54 -14.59
CA TYR A 20 20.46 -26.81 -15.28
C TYR A 20 21.49 -27.70 -14.61
N ASP A 21 21.31 -29.00 -14.78
CA ASP A 21 22.27 -30.03 -14.42
C ASP A 21 22.41 -31.04 -15.58
N SER A 22 23.17 -32.12 -15.34
CA SER A 22 23.39 -33.17 -16.35
C SER A 22 22.14 -33.89 -16.85
N ARG A 23 20.97 -33.70 -16.21
CA ARG A 23 19.75 -34.45 -16.47
C ARG A 23 18.54 -33.57 -16.74
N SER A 24 18.60 -32.29 -16.41
CA SER A 24 17.44 -31.40 -16.47
C SER A 24 17.83 -29.94 -16.68
N VAL A 25 16.90 -29.19 -17.28
CA VAL A 25 16.93 -27.74 -17.38
C VAL A 25 15.61 -27.22 -16.82
N SER A 26 15.69 -26.28 -15.88
CA SER A 26 14.58 -25.55 -15.29
C SER A 26 14.71 -24.07 -15.65
N THR A 27 13.59 -23.49 -16.06
CA THR A 27 13.48 -22.06 -16.31
C THR A 27 12.34 -21.51 -15.47
N GLY A 28 12.41 -20.23 -15.12
CA GLY A 28 11.37 -19.53 -14.38
C GLY A 28 11.21 -18.11 -14.88
N ILE A 29 10.10 -17.50 -14.49
CA ILE A 29 9.80 -16.09 -14.69
C ILE A 29 9.34 -15.57 -13.33
N ALA A 30 9.95 -14.49 -12.86
CA ALA A 30 9.55 -13.78 -11.66
C ALA A 30 9.32 -12.30 -11.99
N GLY A 31 8.36 -11.69 -11.32
CA GLY A 31 7.93 -10.33 -11.60
C GLY A 31 6.93 -9.82 -10.57
N ARG A 32 6.69 -8.51 -10.61
CA ARG A 32 5.74 -7.81 -9.74
C ARG A 32 4.72 -7.03 -10.58
N SER A 33 3.66 -6.57 -9.92
CA SER A 33 2.63 -5.70 -10.51
C SER A 33 3.24 -4.39 -11.03
N LEU A 34 2.54 -3.67 -11.91
CA LEU A 34 3.00 -2.37 -12.40
C LEU A 34 3.29 -1.37 -11.26
N THR A 35 2.56 -1.49 -10.15
CA THR A 35 2.78 -0.69 -8.93
C THR A 35 4.14 -0.88 -8.27
N ALA A 36 4.95 -1.86 -8.70
CA ALA A 36 6.33 -2.03 -8.26
C ALA A 36 7.20 -0.78 -8.53
N ASP A 37 6.91 -0.04 -9.61
CA ASP A 37 7.65 1.18 -9.92
C ASP A 37 7.45 2.25 -8.83
N LEU A 38 6.27 2.30 -8.21
CA LEU A 38 5.98 3.21 -7.08
C LEU A 38 6.72 2.81 -5.80
N ILE A 39 7.11 1.53 -5.70
CA ILE A 39 7.86 1.01 -4.57
C ILE A 39 9.35 1.31 -4.73
N ASP A 40 9.87 1.15 -5.95
CA ASP A 40 11.31 1.23 -6.20
C ASP A 40 11.78 2.65 -6.52
N CYS A 41 10.93 3.49 -7.13
CA CYS A 41 11.32 4.79 -7.64
C CYS A 41 11.02 5.93 -6.65
N ALA A 42 11.94 6.90 -6.63
CA ALA A 42 11.78 8.13 -5.88
C ALA A 42 10.60 8.96 -6.39
N ALA A 43 9.88 9.59 -5.47
CA ALA A 43 8.87 10.59 -5.77
C ALA A 43 9.53 11.89 -6.27
N GLU A 44 8.88 12.55 -7.22
CA GLU A 44 9.29 13.90 -7.62
C GLU A 44 9.11 14.87 -6.45
N PRO A 45 10.08 15.78 -6.20
CA PRO A 45 10.03 16.73 -5.09
C PRO A 45 9.01 17.84 -5.37
N THR A 46 7.73 17.50 -5.23
CA THR A 46 6.58 18.38 -5.45
C THR A 46 5.85 18.61 -4.13
N GLN A 47 5.57 19.86 -3.81
CA GLN A 47 4.77 20.20 -2.64
C GLN A 47 3.28 20.10 -2.95
N PHE A 48 2.53 19.41 -2.08
CA PHE A 48 1.08 19.28 -2.16
C PHE A 48 0.42 20.03 -1.01
N ASN A 49 -0.41 21.02 -1.35
CA ASN A 49 -1.15 21.83 -0.38
C ASN A 49 -2.66 21.69 -0.58
N GLY A 50 -3.40 21.33 0.47
CA GLY A 50 -4.86 21.25 0.46
C GLY A 50 -5.43 20.24 -0.53
N ARG A 51 -4.72 19.14 -0.79
CA ARG A 51 -5.13 18.07 -1.72
C ARG A 51 -5.68 16.87 -0.95
N SER A 52 -6.57 16.10 -1.58
CA SER A 52 -6.98 14.81 -1.02
C SER A 52 -5.91 13.74 -1.26
N LEU A 53 -5.91 12.68 -0.46
CA LEU A 53 -5.00 11.54 -0.60
C LEU A 53 -4.99 10.99 -2.05
N VAL A 54 -6.17 10.84 -2.66
CA VAL A 54 -6.30 10.32 -4.03
C VAL A 54 -5.65 11.27 -5.04
N GLN A 55 -5.82 12.58 -4.87
CA GLN A 55 -5.21 13.56 -5.78
C GLN A 55 -3.68 13.56 -5.67
N ILE A 56 -3.15 13.43 -4.46
CA ILE A 56 -1.70 13.35 -4.25
C ILE A 56 -1.16 12.06 -4.89
N ALA A 57 -1.80 10.91 -4.63
CA ALA A 57 -1.40 9.65 -5.23
C ALA A 57 -1.48 9.67 -6.76
N GLN A 58 -2.51 10.29 -7.34
CA GLN A 58 -2.62 10.47 -8.80
C GLN A 58 -1.45 11.28 -9.37
N ALA A 59 -1.07 12.37 -8.71
CA ALA A 59 0.05 13.19 -9.14
C ALA A 59 1.39 12.43 -9.05
N LEU A 60 1.59 11.67 -7.97
CA LEU A 60 2.80 10.87 -7.77
C LEU A 60 2.89 9.66 -8.70
N ALA A 61 1.76 9.05 -9.07
CA ALA A 61 1.71 7.88 -9.95
C ALA A 61 1.73 8.24 -11.45
N ALA A 62 1.39 9.48 -11.81
CA ALA A 62 1.31 9.94 -13.20
C ALA A 62 2.61 9.75 -14.02
N PRO A 63 3.82 10.02 -13.48
CA PRO A 63 5.08 9.80 -14.21
C PRO A 63 5.31 8.34 -14.62
N PHE A 64 4.72 7.40 -13.86
CA PHE A 64 4.83 5.95 -14.10
C PHE A 64 3.69 5.41 -14.97
N GLY A 65 2.74 6.25 -15.39
CA GLY A 65 1.58 5.83 -16.18
C GLY A 65 0.60 4.93 -15.42
N ILE A 66 0.64 4.95 -14.08
CA ILE A 66 -0.21 4.12 -13.24
C ILE A 66 -1.49 4.87 -12.90
N GLU A 67 -2.64 4.28 -13.22
CA GLU A 67 -3.95 4.82 -12.86
C GLU A 67 -4.20 4.62 -11.36
N VAL A 68 -4.84 5.61 -10.72
CA VAL A 68 -5.25 5.54 -9.32
C VAL A 68 -6.77 5.45 -9.21
N VAL A 69 -7.26 4.39 -8.57
CA VAL A 69 -8.68 4.10 -8.37
C VAL A 69 -9.08 4.45 -6.94
N ASN A 70 -10.12 5.27 -6.79
CA ASN A 70 -10.71 5.57 -5.50
C ASN A 70 -11.80 4.54 -5.15
N SER A 71 -11.51 3.66 -4.20
CA SER A 71 -12.43 2.65 -3.65
C SER A 71 -12.91 3.04 -2.24
N GLY A 72 -13.37 4.28 -2.08
CA GLY A 72 -13.89 4.79 -0.81
C GLY A 72 -12.81 5.33 0.12
N ALA A 73 -11.78 5.97 -0.44
CA ALA A 73 -10.78 6.69 0.31
C ALA A 73 -11.41 7.87 1.09
N PRO A 74 -10.90 8.20 2.30
CA PRO A 74 -11.29 9.40 3.02
C PRO A 74 -11.12 10.66 2.17
N SER A 75 -12.10 11.57 2.24
CA SER A 75 -12.09 12.84 1.50
C SER A 75 -11.38 13.98 2.24
N GLY A 76 -10.77 13.67 3.39
CA GLY A 76 -10.01 14.64 4.18
C GLY A 76 -8.93 15.32 3.35
N VAL A 77 -8.88 16.64 3.44
CA VAL A 77 -7.80 17.42 2.83
C VAL A 77 -6.56 17.28 3.70
N ILE A 78 -5.42 17.09 3.04
CA ILE A 78 -4.14 17.06 3.74
C ILE A 78 -3.53 18.47 3.61
N PRO A 79 -3.22 19.14 4.73
CA PRO A 79 -2.80 20.54 4.71
C PRO A 79 -1.52 20.75 3.90
N ASP A 80 -0.49 19.97 4.19
CA ASP A 80 0.82 20.05 3.56
C ASP A 80 1.46 18.65 3.53
N VAL A 81 1.95 18.25 2.35
CA VAL A 81 2.80 17.07 2.18
C VAL A 81 3.86 17.39 1.16
N GLN A 82 5.11 17.10 1.51
CA GLN A 82 6.24 17.18 0.62
C GLN A 82 7.05 15.88 0.73
N PRO A 83 7.32 15.20 -0.40
CA PRO A 83 8.29 14.12 -0.43
C PRO A 83 9.67 14.59 -0.01
N ASP A 84 10.33 13.83 0.85
CA ASP A 84 11.74 14.06 1.19
C ASP A 84 12.64 13.64 0.00
N HIS A 85 13.86 14.18 -0.05
CA HIS A 85 14.81 13.83 -1.11
C HIS A 85 15.16 12.34 -1.09
N GLY A 86 14.84 11.64 -2.19
CA GLY A 86 15.12 10.21 -2.34
C GLY A 86 14.06 9.29 -1.73
N GLU A 87 13.00 9.85 -1.16
CA GLU A 87 11.85 9.07 -0.69
C GLU A 87 11.09 8.46 -1.87
N THR A 88 10.73 7.19 -1.75
CA THR A 88 9.95 6.47 -2.77
C THR A 88 8.49 6.91 -2.77
N VAL A 89 7.79 6.73 -3.90
CA VAL A 89 6.38 7.12 -4.00
C VAL A 89 5.53 6.41 -2.94
N ILE A 90 5.78 5.13 -2.68
CA ILE A 90 5.03 4.36 -1.69
C ILE A 90 5.29 4.84 -0.25
N GLU A 91 6.51 5.29 0.07
CA GLU A 91 6.84 5.83 1.39
C GLU A 91 6.04 7.12 1.65
N VAL A 92 5.99 8.03 0.66
CA VAL A 92 5.19 9.25 0.75
C VAL A 92 3.72 8.92 0.93
N ILE A 93 3.18 7.99 0.13
CA ILE A 93 1.77 7.57 0.24
C ILE A 93 1.51 6.96 1.63
N ASN A 94 2.38 6.10 2.14
CA ASN A 94 2.23 5.48 3.45
C ASN A 94 2.23 6.48 4.61
N LYS A 95 3.04 7.54 4.55
CA LYS A 95 2.99 8.64 5.54
C LYS A 95 1.59 9.27 5.61
N ILE A 96 0.96 9.44 4.46
CA ILE A 96 -0.39 10.03 4.35
C ILE A 96 -1.47 9.03 4.79
N LEU A 97 -1.34 7.75 4.42
CA LEU A 97 -2.23 6.67 4.87
C LEU A 97 -2.18 6.48 6.39
N GLY A 98 -1.07 6.80 7.05
CA GLY A 98 -1.02 6.81 8.52
C GLY A 98 -1.93 7.88 9.14
N GLN A 99 -2.13 9.01 8.45
CA GLN A 99 -2.96 10.13 8.90
C GLN A 99 -4.43 9.94 8.51
N GLN A 100 -4.68 9.31 7.35
CA GLN A 100 -6.00 9.05 6.81
C GLN A 100 -6.27 7.55 6.90
N GLN A 101 -7.28 7.10 7.67
CA GLN A 101 -7.60 5.67 7.87
C GLN A 101 -7.97 4.94 6.56
N ALA A 102 -6.97 4.65 5.73
CA ALA A 102 -7.08 4.14 4.39
C ALA A 102 -5.94 3.14 4.12
N LEU A 103 -6.14 2.33 3.10
CA LEU A 103 -5.22 1.33 2.60
C LEU A 103 -4.92 1.63 1.14
N ALA A 104 -3.68 1.32 0.73
CA ALA A 104 -3.29 1.26 -0.66
C ALA A 104 -2.94 -0.19 -1.03
N TYR A 105 -3.44 -0.65 -2.16
CA TYR A 105 -3.19 -1.96 -2.74
C TYR A 105 -3.34 -1.89 -4.25
N ASP A 106 -2.93 -2.93 -4.98
CA ASP A 106 -3.09 -2.99 -6.43
C ASP A 106 -4.26 -3.90 -6.86
N ASP A 107 -4.67 -3.75 -8.11
CA ASP A 107 -5.65 -4.63 -8.75
C ASP A 107 -5.02 -5.47 -9.88
N PRO A 108 -5.73 -6.46 -10.46
CA PRO A 108 -5.21 -7.28 -11.55
C PRO A 108 -4.77 -6.51 -12.80
N HIS A 109 -5.24 -5.28 -12.99
CA HIS A 109 -4.85 -4.40 -14.09
C HIS A 109 -3.57 -3.61 -13.80
N GLY A 110 -2.98 -3.74 -12.60
CA GLY A 110 -1.77 -3.03 -12.20
C GLY A 110 -2.03 -1.58 -11.81
N ARG A 111 -3.25 -1.25 -11.38
CA ARG A 111 -3.62 0.10 -10.94
C ARG A 111 -3.47 0.23 -9.45
N LEU A 112 -3.17 1.44 -8.96
CA LEU A 112 -3.12 1.74 -7.53
C LEU A 112 -4.55 1.98 -7.02
N VAL A 113 -5.05 1.13 -6.15
CA VAL A 113 -6.34 1.28 -5.50
C VAL A 113 -6.15 1.87 -4.11
N ILE A 114 -6.87 2.95 -3.81
CA ILE A 114 -6.90 3.56 -2.48
C ILE A 114 -8.32 3.45 -1.92
N GLY A 115 -8.45 2.84 -0.75
CA GLY A 115 -9.76 2.61 -0.14
C GLY A 115 -9.69 2.20 1.32
N GLY A 116 -10.85 1.97 1.93
CA GLY A 116 -10.95 1.43 3.28
C GLY A 116 -10.86 -0.10 3.32
N ILE A 117 -11.12 -0.66 4.50
CA ILE A 117 -11.30 -2.10 4.67
C ILE A 117 -12.51 -2.55 3.84
N GLY A 118 -12.31 -3.53 2.98
CA GLY A 118 -13.39 -4.08 2.15
C GLY A 118 -14.52 -4.67 2.98
N SER A 119 -15.76 -4.37 2.61
CA SER A 119 -16.97 -4.94 3.25
C SER A 119 -17.53 -6.15 2.50
N THR A 120 -16.99 -6.43 1.31
CA THR A 120 -17.40 -7.57 0.48
C THR A 120 -17.05 -8.88 1.18
N ARG A 121 -18.03 -9.76 1.29
CA ARG A 121 -17.84 -11.09 1.86
C ARG A 121 -17.42 -12.06 0.76
N ALA A 122 -16.47 -12.94 1.08
CA ALA A 122 -16.16 -14.08 0.24
C ALA A 122 -17.41 -14.95 0.06
N HIS A 123 -17.65 -15.44 -1.16
CA HIS A 123 -18.81 -16.29 -1.47
C HIS A 123 -18.74 -17.66 -0.79
N THR A 124 -17.54 -18.18 -0.58
CA THR A 124 -17.30 -19.53 -0.09
C THR A 124 -16.70 -19.48 1.31
N ALA A 125 -17.30 -20.23 2.25
CA ALA A 125 -16.75 -20.40 3.59
C ALA A 125 -15.59 -21.43 3.58
N LEU A 126 -14.61 -21.25 4.46
CA LEU A 126 -13.60 -22.26 4.75
C LEU A 126 -14.11 -23.19 5.86
N VAL A 127 -14.26 -24.47 5.56
CA VAL A 127 -14.87 -25.51 6.41
C VAL A 127 -13.83 -26.60 6.72
N LEU A 128 -13.57 -26.81 8.01
CA LEU A 128 -12.63 -27.81 8.49
C LEU A 128 -13.08 -29.22 8.11
N GLY A 129 -12.20 -29.98 7.46
CA GLY A 129 -12.46 -31.34 7.00
C GLY A 129 -13.14 -31.44 5.64
N GLU A 130 -13.48 -30.31 5.00
CA GLU A 130 -14.08 -30.28 3.67
C GLU A 130 -13.14 -29.62 2.65
N ASN A 131 -13.14 -28.29 2.56
CA ASN A 131 -12.38 -27.54 1.54
C ASN A 131 -11.03 -26.99 2.03
N ILE A 132 -10.67 -27.25 3.29
CA ILE A 132 -9.35 -26.92 3.85
C ILE A 132 -8.41 -28.10 3.63
N LEU A 133 -7.40 -27.94 2.76
CA LEU A 133 -6.36 -28.95 2.52
C LEU A 133 -5.35 -29.04 3.67
N SER A 134 -4.91 -27.88 4.16
CA SER A 134 -4.02 -27.73 5.30
C SER A 134 -4.26 -26.37 5.96
N CYS A 135 -4.15 -26.31 7.28
CA CYS A 135 -4.22 -25.06 8.04
C CYS A 135 -3.07 -25.03 9.03
N ASP A 136 -2.31 -23.94 9.01
CA ASP A 136 -1.25 -23.63 9.99
C ASP A 136 -1.61 -22.29 10.65
N THR A 137 -1.43 -22.18 11.97
CA THR A 137 -1.77 -20.96 12.69
C THR A 137 -0.77 -20.68 13.81
N GLU A 138 -0.09 -19.55 13.72
CA GLU A 138 0.74 -19.03 14.80
C GLU A 138 -0.11 -18.13 15.72
N LYS A 139 -0.28 -18.53 16.98
CA LYS A 139 -0.96 -17.73 18.01
C LYS A 139 0.07 -17.19 19.01
N SER A 140 0.74 -16.09 18.65
CA SER A 140 1.78 -15.44 19.45
C SER A 140 1.26 -14.19 20.16
N ILE A 141 1.78 -13.92 21.36
CA ILE A 141 1.54 -12.67 22.12
C ILE A 141 2.80 -11.80 22.22
N ARG A 142 3.86 -12.13 21.46
CA ARG A 142 5.19 -11.52 21.57
C ARG A 142 5.18 -9.99 21.40
N GLU A 143 4.35 -9.49 20.48
CA GLU A 143 4.22 -8.06 20.17
C GLU A 143 2.94 -7.46 20.78
N ARG A 144 2.30 -8.15 21.72
CA ARG A 144 1.12 -7.66 22.43
C ARG A 144 1.52 -7.10 23.79
N PHE A 145 1.45 -5.77 23.91
CA PHE A 145 1.74 -5.06 25.15
C PHE A 145 0.45 -4.69 25.89
N SER A 146 0.54 -4.57 27.21
CA SER A 146 -0.60 -4.15 28.05
C SER A 146 -0.91 -2.67 27.93
N VAL A 147 0.10 -1.84 27.63
CA VAL A 147 -0.01 -0.39 27.50
C VAL A 147 0.86 0.09 26.34
N TYR A 148 0.29 0.94 25.49
CA TYR A 148 1.01 1.67 24.44
C TYR A 148 0.98 3.15 24.80
N GLN A 149 2.11 3.70 25.22
CA GLN A 149 2.24 5.13 25.52
C GLN A 149 2.83 5.85 24.31
N VAL A 150 2.12 6.85 23.81
CA VAL A 150 2.55 7.68 22.68
C VAL A 150 2.68 9.11 23.17
N ALA A 151 3.83 9.74 22.90
CA ALA A 151 4.05 11.16 23.13
C ALA A 151 4.14 11.87 21.78
N GLY A 152 3.49 13.03 21.67
CA GLY A 152 3.49 13.86 20.47
C GLY A 152 3.79 15.32 20.80
N GLN A 153 4.33 16.04 19.83
CA GLN A 153 4.55 17.49 19.90
C GLN A 153 3.90 18.13 18.67
N ARG A 154 3.22 19.26 18.85
CA ARG A 154 2.66 20.07 17.76
C ARG A 154 3.34 21.44 17.76
N ALA A 155 3.55 22.01 16.58
CA ALA A 155 3.91 23.43 16.48
C ALA A 155 2.73 24.27 17.02
N GLY A 156 3.03 25.23 17.90
CA GLY A 156 2.02 26.16 18.40
C GLY A 156 1.58 27.12 17.29
N ASN A 157 0.30 27.44 17.26
CA ASN A 157 -0.25 28.50 16.41
C ASN A 157 -0.78 29.67 17.28
N ASP A 158 -1.15 30.78 16.64
CA ASP A 158 -1.68 31.97 17.33
C ASP A 158 -3.04 31.72 18.04
N ASP A 159 -3.64 30.54 17.85
CA ASP A 159 -4.88 30.11 18.51
C ASP A 159 -4.61 29.24 19.76
N ASP A 160 -3.37 28.84 20.03
CA ASP A 160 -2.98 28.00 21.17
C ASP A 160 -2.55 28.87 22.37
N PHE A 161 -3.51 29.34 23.18
CA PHE A 161 -3.22 30.01 24.45
C PHE A 161 -2.75 28.98 25.50
N GLY A 162 -1.69 29.32 26.25
CA GLY A 162 -0.89 28.39 27.09
C GLY A 162 -1.60 27.61 28.21
N GLU A 163 -2.90 27.75 28.39
CA GLU A 163 -3.69 26.90 29.30
C GLU A 163 -4.10 25.57 28.66
N ALA A 164 -4.17 25.48 27.32
CA ALA A 164 -4.65 24.30 26.59
C ALA A 164 -3.57 23.23 26.29
N THR A 165 -2.29 23.51 26.57
CA THR A 165 -1.15 22.67 26.14
C THR A 165 -0.64 21.70 27.22
N THR A 166 -1.22 21.72 28.43
CA THR A 166 -0.74 20.97 29.61
C THR A 166 -1.58 19.76 30.05
N THR A 167 -2.65 19.42 29.32
CA THR A 167 -3.50 18.23 29.59
C THR A 167 -3.49 17.28 28.41
#